data_AF-A0A2E3W2K5-F1
#
_entry.id   AF-A0A2E3W2K5-F1
#
_cell.length_a   1.000
_cell.length_b   1.000
_cell.length_c   1.000
_cell.angle_alpha   90.00
_cell.angle_beta   90.00
_cell.angle_gamma   90.00
#
_symmetry.space_group_name_H-M   'P 1'
#
loop_
_entity.id
_entity.type
_entity.pdbx_description
1 polymer ?
#
loop_
_entity_poly.entity_id
_entity_poly.type
_entity_poly.pdbx_seq_one_letter_code
_entity_poly.pdbx_strand_id
1 'polypeptide(L)'
;MKLLVLLALVSLSAFSRDACEQMGYTAEYIDYDSELNGSCAKMIQMLMKDKGCSKETTKKVHYSSVLKMEQGSSMMCIYKNKSGIYQLMASQMAEPHKAVAMFSVWD
;
A
#
# COMPACT_ATOMS: atom_id res chain seq x y z
N MET A 1 -19.62 -12.28 -38.22
CA MET A 1 -20.08 -11.78 -36.90
C MET A 1 -19.39 -12.44 -35.69
N LYS A 2 -19.05 -13.74 -35.71
CA LYS A 2 -18.40 -14.41 -34.56
C LYS A 2 -17.03 -13.82 -34.16
N LEU A 3 -16.25 -13.32 -35.11
CA LEU A 3 -14.91 -12.75 -34.84
C LEU A 3 -14.93 -11.41 -34.08
N LEU A 4 -15.96 -10.59 -34.30
CA LEU A 4 -16.09 -9.26 -33.68
C LEU A 4 -16.44 -9.34 -32.19
N VAL A 5 -17.22 -10.36 -31.79
CA VAL A 5 -17.56 -10.62 -30.39
C VAL A 5 -16.33 -11.06 -29.59
N LEU A 6 -15.44 -11.83 -30.22
CA LEU A 6 -14.18 -12.25 -29.60
C LEU A 6 -13.20 -11.09 -29.39
N LEU A 7 -13.11 -10.13 -30.32
CA LEU A 7 -12.27 -8.94 -30.13
C LEU A 7 -12.82 -8.01 -29.02
N ALA A 8 -14.14 -7.90 -28.88
CA ALA A 8 -14.76 -7.11 -27.82
C ALA A 8 -14.52 -7.69 -26.42
N LEU A 9 -14.43 -9.02 -26.26
CA LEU A 9 -14.16 -9.66 -24.97
C LEU A 9 -12.71 -9.48 -24.50
N VAL A 10 -11.74 -9.38 -25.42
CA VAL A 10 -10.31 -9.22 -25.09
C VAL A 10 -9.98 -7.77 -24.68
N SER A 11 -10.74 -6.78 -25.15
CA SER A 11 -10.49 -5.37 -24.82
C SER A 11 -10.95 -4.96 -23.42
N LEU A 12 -11.87 -5.70 -22.78
CA LEU A 12 -12.32 -5.39 -21.41
C LEU A 12 -11.30 -5.80 -20.33
N SER A 13 -10.39 -6.74 -20.61
CA SER A 13 -9.38 -7.17 -19.62
C SER A 13 -8.17 -6.25 -19.50
N ALA A 14 -7.96 -5.30 -20.42
CA ALA A 14 -6.70 -4.55 -20.52
C ALA A 14 -6.58 -3.34 -19.56
N PHE A 15 -7.65 -2.93 -18.90
CA PHE A 15 -7.66 -1.73 -18.03
C PHE A 15 -8.18 -1.99 -16.61
N SER A 16 -7.84 -3.14 -16.01
CA SER A 16 -8.00 -3.29 -14.55
C SER A 16 -6.86 -2.56 -13.84
N ARG A 17 -7.01 -1.24 -13.65
CA ARG A 17 -6.34 -0.59 -12.52
C ARG A 17 -6.81 -1.31 -11.27
N ASP A 18 -5.88 -1.76 -10.42
CA ASP A 18 -6.21 -2.40 -9.15
C ASP A 18 -7.14 -1.45 -8.40
N ALA A 19 -8.40 -1.85 -8.21
CA ALA A 19 -9.45 -0.95 -7.73
C ALA A 19 -9.14 -0.40 -6.32
N CYS A 20 -8.24 -1.06 -5.61
CA CYS A 20 -7.77 -0.66 -4.29
C CYS A 20 -7.09 0.71 -4.23
N GLU A 21 -6.56 1.22 -5.35
CA GLU A 21 -5.81 2.49 -5.41
C GLU A 21 -6.55 3.59 -6.19
N GLN A 22 -7.88 3.59 -6.11
CA GLN A 22 -8.73 4.57 -6.81
C GLN A 22 -9.12 5.79 -5.95
N MET A 23 -9.00 5.68 -4.63
CA MET A 23 -9.29 6.76 -3.69
C MET A 23 -8.27 6.77 -2.55
N GLY A 24 -8.08 7.93 -1.93
CA GLY A 24 -7.25 8.03 -0.73
C GLY A 24 -7.90 7.32 0.47
N TYR A 25 -7.08 6.80 1.37
CA TYR A 25 -7.54 6.16 2.60
C TYR A 25 -6.50 6.22 3.71
N THR A 26 -6.97 6.12 4.95
CA THR A 26 -6.15 6.02 6.17
C THR A 26 -6.54 4.77 6.93
N ALA A 27 -5.56 4.10 7.52
CA ALA A 27 -5.73 2.97 8.41
C ALA A 27 -4.82 3.13 9.63
N GLU A 28 -5.34 2.81 10.82
CA GLU A 28 -4.56 2.70 12.04
C GLU A 28 -4.27 1.23 12.30
N TYR A 29 -3.01 0.91 12.52
CA TYR A 29 -2.53 -0.40 12.95
C TYR A 29 -1.99 -0.29 14.37
N ILE A 30 -2.41 -1.22 15.21
CA ILE A 30 -1.89 -1.34 16.57
C ILE A 30 -0.94 -2.54 16.58
N ASP A 31 0.32 -2.29 16.89
CA ASP A 31 1.37 -3.30 16.91
C ASP A 31 1.58 -3.78 18.36
N TYR A 32 0.68 -4.63 18.84
CA TYR A 32 0.68 -5.11 20.21
C TYR A 32 1.95 -5.89 20.59
N ASP A 33 2.59 -6.57 19.62
CA ASP A 33 3.71 -7.49 19.85
C ASP A 33 4.96 -7.20 18.99
N SER A 34 5.05 -6.02 18.39
CA SER A 34 6.12 -5.68 17.43
C SER A 34 6.19 -6.63 16.22
N GLU A 35 5.06 -7.24 15.83
CA GLU A 35 4.96 -8.22 14.73
C GLU A 35 5.39 -7.62 13.40
N LEU A 36 5.24 -6.31 13.25
CA LEU A 36 5.58 -5.57 12.04
C LEU A 36 7.10 -5.31 11.94
N ASN A 37 7.83 -5.50 13.05
CA ASN A 37 9.28 -5.51 13.19
C ASN A 37 9.99 -4.36 12.43
N GLY A 38 9.36 -3.18 12.40
CA GLY A 38 9.88 -1.98 11.74
C GLY A 38 10.03 -2.07 10.22
N SER A 39 9.47 -3.07 9.55
CA SER A 39 9.60 -3.25 8.11
C SER A 39 8.54 -2.45 7.36
N CYS A 40 8.90 -1.22 6.96
CA CYS A 40 8.02 -0.33 6.18
C CYS A 40 7.37 -1.04 4.98
N ALA A 41 8.15 -1.82 4.22
CA ALA A 41 7.65 -2.52 3.05
C ALA A 41 6.57 -3.54 3.40
N LYS A 42 6.73 -4.30 4.49
CA LYS A 42 5.71 -5.27 4.94
C LYS A 42 4.43 -4.57 5.38
N MET A 43 4.54 -3.47 6.11
CA MET A 43 3.38 -2.71 6.59
C MET A 43 2.59 -2.10 5.42
N ILE A 44 3.29 -1.55 4.43
CA ILE A 44 2.66 -1.06 3.19
C ILE A 44 1.99 -2.22 2.43
N GLN A 45 2.65 -3.37 2.31
CA GLN A 45 2.04 -4.56 1.67
C GLN A 45 0.81 -5.06 2.41
N MET A 46 0.78 -5.00 3.74
CA MET A 46 -0.40 -5.34 4.55
C MET A 46 -1.54 -4.37 4.28
N LEU A 47 -1.26 -3.07 4.30
CA LEU A 47 -2.26 -2.05 3.95
C LEU A 47 -2.88 -2.30 2.57
N MET A 48 -2.03 -2.58 1.58
CA MET A 48 -2.48 -2.90 0.22
C MET A 48 -3.37 -4.16 0.20
N LYS A 49 -3.00 -5.21 0.93
CA LYS A 49 -3.81 -6.45 1.03
C LYS A 49 -5.16 -6.18 1.69
N ASP A 50 -5.19 -5.42 2.78
CA ASP A 50 -6.42 -5.08 3.51
C ASP A 50 -7.38 -4.26 2.65
N LYS A 51 -6.85 -3.43 1.75
CA LYS A 51 -7.64 -2.68 0.76
C LYS A 51 -7.97 -3.46 -0.51
N GLY A 52 -7.62 -4.74 -0.56
CA GLY A 52 -8.00 -5.65 -1.64
C GLY A 52 -7.12 -5.53 -2.88
N CYS A 53 -5.91 -4.97 -2.78
CA CYS A 53 -4.97 -4.99 -3.90
C CYS A 53 -4.56 -6.42 -4.27
N SER A 54 -4.36 -6.66 -5.57
CA SER A 54 -3.87 -7.94 -6.06
C SER A 54 -2.51 -8.35 -5.48
N LYS A 55 -2.21 -9.65 -5.55
CA LYS A 55 -0.89 -10.19 -5.15
C LYS A 55 0.23 -9.62 -6.02
N GLU A 56 -0.06 -9.34 -7.29
CA GLU A 56 0.87 -8.79 -8.26
C GLU A 56 1.23 -7.34 -7.90
N THR A 57 0.26 -6.54 -7.46
CA THR A 57 0.50 -5.15 -7.07
C THR A 57 1.20 -5.04 -5.72
N THR A 58 0.81 -5.85 -4.72
CA THR A 58 1.50 -5.90 -3.42
C THR A 58 2.96 -6.33 -3.54
N LYS A 59 3.29 -7.28 -4.43
CA LYS A 59 4.67 -7.74 -4.65
C LYS A 59 5.61 -6.69 -5.27
N LYS A 60 5.08 -5.59 -5.84
CA LYS A 60 5.89 -4.49 -6.41
C LYS A 60 6.52 -3.60 -5.34
N VAL A 61 6.08 -3.71 -4.09
CA VAL A 61 6.65 -2.98 -2.96
C VAL A 61 7.97 -3.65 -2.58
N HIS A 62 9.09 -3.09 -3.04
CA HIS A 62 10.44 -3.52 -2.70
C HIS A 62 11.00 -2.66 -1.58
N TYR A 63 11.83 -3.22 -0.71
CA TYR A 63 12.45 -2.47 0.39
C TYR A 63 13.24 -1.24 -0.10
N SER A 64 13.97 -1.38 -1.21
CA SER A 64 14.80 -0.30 -1.78
C SER A 64 14.00 0.87 -2.37
N SER A 65 12.71 0.69 -2.64
CA SER A 65 11.84 1.77 -3.14
C SER A 65 11.09 2.50 -2.03
N VAL A 66 11.27 2.09 -0.77
CA VAL A 66 10.67 2.77 0.38
C VAL A 66 11.71 3.71 1.00
N LEU A 67 11.40 5.00 1.00
CA LEU A 67 12.16 5.99 1.77
C LEU A 67 11.79 5.83 3.23
N LYS A 68 12.80 5.62 4.09
CA LYS A 68 12.63 5.45 5.53
C LYS A 68 13.36 6.56 6.26
N MET A 69 12.68 7.17 7.23
CA MET A 69 13.21 8.19 8.12
C MET A 69 12.92 7.77 9.56
N GLU A 70 13.93 7.80 10.42
CA GLU A 70 13.81 7.49 11.85
C GLU A 70 14.32 8.67 12.67
N GLN A 71 13.57 9.05 13.70
CA GLN A 71 13.96 10.08 14.66
C GLN A 71 13.53 9.67 16.06
N GLY A 72 14.49 9.25 16.88
CA GLY A 72 14.21 8.70 18.21
C GLY A 72 13.32 7.46 18.12
N SER A 73 12.22 7.45 18.85
CA SER A 73 11.22 6.37 18.87
C SER A 73 10.14 6.50 17.78
N SER A 74 10.31 7.41 16.83
CA SER A 74 9.37 7.65 15.74
C SER A 74 9.98 7.22 14.40
N MET A 75 9.15 6.62 13.55
CA MET A 75 9.52 6.17 12.21
C MET A 75 8.50 6.70 11.20
N MET A 76 8.99 7.17 10.06
CA MET A 76 8.19 7.52 8.89
C MET A 76 8.69 6.75 7.67
N CYS A 77 7.78 6.24 6.86
CA CYS A 77 8.09 5.59 5.60
C CYS A 77 7.24 6.18 4.46
N ILE A 78 7.86 6.37 3.29
CA ILE A 78 7.20 6.87 2.10
C ILE A 78 7.50 5.92 0.94
N TYR A 79 6.45 5.42 0.30
CA TYR A 79 6.56 4.63 -0.92
C TYR A 79 5.72 5.28 -2.02
N LYS A 80 6.39 5.68 -3.10
CA LYS A 80 5.73 6.26 -4.27
C LYS A 80 5.49 5.17 -5.29
N ASN A 81 4.25 5.04 -5.74
CA ASN A 81 3.88 4.12 -6.79
C ASN A 81 3.23 4.88 -7.97
N LYS A 82 2.72 4.15 -8.96
CA LYS A 82 2.11 4.76 -10.16
C LYS A 82 0.76 5.42 -9.90
N SER A 83 0.07 5.05 -8.83
CA SER A 83 -1.30 5.48 -8.52
C SER A 83 -1.34 6.54 -7.43
N GLY A 84 -0.32 6.61 -6.57
CA GLY A 84 -0.25 7.54 -5.46
C GLY A 84 0.99 7.39 -4.59
N ILE A 85 0.87 7.87 -3.35
CA ILE A 85 1.87 7.80 -2.30
C ILE A 85 1.30 7.04 -1.11
N TYR A 86 2.03 6.01 -0.70
CA TYR A 86 1.87 5.37 0.60
C TYR A 86 2.74 6.07 1.63
N GLN A 87 2.14 6.45 2.75
CA GLN A 87 2.82 7.07 3.88
C GLN A 87 2.54 6.23 5.13
N LEU A 88 3.57 5.93 5.89
CA LEU A 88 3.47 5.23 7.16
C LEU A 88 4.14 6.08 8.24
N MET A 89 3.47 6.26 9.36
CA MET A 89 4.02 6.94 10.54
C MET A 89 3.81 6.03 11.73
N ALA A 90 4.87 5.72 12.49
CA ALA A 90 4.79 4.89 13.67
C ALA A 90 5.48 5.57 14.85
N SER A 91 4.93 5.38 16.05
CA SER A 91 5.55 5.82 17.30
C SER A 91 5.58 4.68 18.30
N GLN A 92 6.78 4.36 18.77
CA GLN A 92 7.01 3.40 19.85
C GLN A 92 6.84 4.02 21.25
N MET A 93 6.46 5.29 21.34
CA MET A 93 6.14 5.95 22.62
C MET A 93 4.65 5.94 22.93
N ALA A 94 3.80 5.66 21.95
CA ALA A 94 2.38 5.45 22.19
C ALA A 94 2.18 4.04 22.77
N GLU A 95 1.44 3.92 23.87
CA GLU A 95 1.01 2.62 24.40
C GLU A 95 -0.49 2.42 24.12
N PRO A 96 -0.89 1.34 23.41
CA PRO A 96 -0.04 0.37 22.70
C PRO A 96 0.68 1.02 21.50
N HIS A 97 1.78 0.42 21.01
CA HIS A 97 2.50 0.95 19.85
C HIS A 97 1.54 1.11 18.66
N LYS A 98 1.54 2.29 18.04
CA LYS A 98 0.63 2.61 16.94
C LYS A 98 1.39 2.98 15.68
N ALA A 99 0.81 2.59 14.55
CA ALA A 99 1.20 3.04 13.24
C ALA A 99 -0.02 3.53 12.45
N VAL A 100 0.09 4.69 11.83
CA VAL A 100 -0.90 5.21 10.89
C VAL A 100 -0.34 5.03 9.49
N ALA A 101 -1.09 4.34 8.64
CA ALA A 101 -0.77 4.13 7.24
C ALA A 101 -1.81 4.86 6.38
N MET A 102 -1.33 5.60 5.39
CA MET A 102 -2.15 6.43 4.50
C MET A 102 -1.78 6.12 3.06
N PHE A 103 -2.78 6.15 2.19
CA PHE A 103 -2.60 6.21 0.75
C PHE A 103 -3.26 7.48 0.23
N SER A 104 -2.51 8.26 -0.54
CA SER A 104 -3.00 9.42 -1.27
C SER A 104 -2.85 9.15 -2.75
N VAL A 105 -3.94 9.21 -3.52
CA VAL A 105 -3.88 9.17 -4.98
C VAL A 105 -3.12 10.37 -5.52
N TRP A 106 -2.50 10.23 -6.69
CA TRP A 106 -2.00 11.38 -7.44
C TRP A 106 -3.19 12.22 -7.95
N ASP A 107 -2.99 13.54 -8.02
CA ASP A 107 -3.92 14.45 -8.71
C ASP A 107 -3.96 14.18 -10.22
#